data_AF-A0A971CMD7-F1
#
_entry.id   AF-A0A971CMD7-F1
#
_cell.length_a   1.000
_cell.length_b   1.000
_cell.length_c   1.000
_cell.angle_alpha   90.00
_cell.angle_beta   90.00
_cell.angle_gamma   90.00
#
_symmetry.space_group_name_H-M   'P 1'
#
loop_
_entity.id
_entity.type
_entity.pdbx_description
1 polymer ?
#
loop_
_entity_poly.entity_id
_entity_poly.type
_entity_poly.pdbx_seq_one_letter_code
_entity_poly.pdbx_strand_id
1 'polypeptide(L)'
;MQRRRVELTQGARIRVIESRAVIDKALAGGLPIYGVTTGFGKLSDVRIQQDEIRQLQINLLRTRRRSTVSRRPPTKKIMSAWE
;
A
#
# COMPACT_ATOMS: atom_id res chain seq x y z
N MET A 1 -13.86 30.44 5.41
CA MET A 1 -14.00 29.14 6.10
C MET A 1 -13.06 29.10 7.30
N GLN A 2 -13.57 28.95 8.52
CA GLN A 2 -12.71 28.78 9.70
C GLN A 2 -12.22 27.33 9.78
N ARG A 3 -10.91 27.13 9.96
CA ARG A 3 -10.33 25.79 10.19
C ARG A 3 -10.67 25.34 11.61
N ARG A 4 -11.32 24.18 11.74
CA ARG A 4 -11.52 23.53 13.04
C ARG A 4 -10.40 22.52 13.28
N ARG A 5 -9.89 22.50 14.51
CA ARG A 5 -8.89 21.52 14.94
C ARG A 5 -9.58 20.17 15.14
N VAL A 6 -8.99 19.12 14.56
CA VAL A 6 -9.45 17.74 14.69
C VAL A 6 -8.35 16.96 15.37
N GLU A 7 -8.71 16.19 16.40
CA GLU A 7 -7.80 15.33 17.14
C GLU A 7 -8.39 13.93 17.26
N LEU A 8 -7.52 12.93 17.35
CA LEU A 8 -7.92 11.57 17.65
C LEU A 8 -8.03 11.40 19.16
N THR A 9 -9.08 10.71 19.61
CA THR A 9 -9.15 10.27 21.00
C THR A 9 -8.11 9.20 21.27
N GLN A 10 -7.69 9.06 22.53
CA GLN A 10 -6.74 8.04 22.95
C GLN A 10 -7.20 6.63 22.54
N GLY A 11 -8.48 6.31 22.74
CA GLY A 11 -9.06 5.03 22.35
C GLY A 11 -9.05 4.78 20.84
N ALA A 12 -9.27 5.81 20.02
CA ALA A 12 -9.13 5.67 18.56
C ALA A 12 -7.68 5.39 18.16
N ARG A 13 -6.72 6.06 18.82
CA ARG A 13 -5.29 5.87 18.56
C ARG A 13 -4.84 4.45 18.90
N ILE A 14 -5.30 3.90 20.04
CA ILE A 14 -5.02 2.51 20.45
C ILE A 14 -5.56 1.53 19.41
N ARG A 15 -6.82 1.65 18.98
CA ARG A 15 -7.42 0.74 18.00
C ARG A 15 -6.68 0.74 16.65
N VAL A 16 -6.18 1.89 16.21
CA VAL A 16 -5.38 1.99 14.97
C VAL A 16 -4.06 1.23 15.12
N ILE A 17 -3.40 1.34 16.28
CA ILE A 17 -2.14 0.62 16.57
C ILE A 17 -2.39 -0.89 16.64
N GLU A 18 -3.45 -1.33 17.32
CA GLU A 18 -3.81 -2.75 17.42
C GLU A 18 -4.14 -3.35 16.06
N SER A 19 -4.93 -2.64 15.25
CA SER A 19 -5.24 -3.03 13.87
C SER A 19 -3.97 -3.18 13.03
N ARG A 20 -3.01 -2.25 13.19
CA ARG A 20 -1.72 -2.34 12.52
C ARG A 20 -0.92 -3.57 12.96
N ALA A 21 -0.90 -3.89 14.25
CA ALA A 21 -0.21 -5.06 14.76
C ALA A 21 -0.76 -6.38 14.21
N VAL A 22 -2.06 -6.47 13.91
CA VAL A 22 -2.65 -7.64 13.24
C VAL A 22 -2.06 -7.83 11.85
N ILE A 23 -1.94 -6.74 11.08
CA ILE A 23 -1.33 -6.78 9.74
C ILE A 23 0.14 -7.18 9.85
N ASP A 24 0.90 -6.60 10.77
CA ASP A 24 2.32 -6.90 10.94
C ASP A 24 2.55 -8.39 11.33
N LYS A 25 1.68 -8.97 12.16
CA LYS A 25 1.69 -10.42 12.46
C LYS A 25 1.39 -11.26 11.23
N ALA A 26 0.40 -10.86 10.42
CA ALA A 26 0.03 -11.59 9.23
C ALA A 26 1.13 -11.52 8.14
N LEU A 27 1.86 -10.40 8.07
CA LEU A 27 3.07 -10.25 7.25
C LEU A 27 4.17 -11.22 7.68
N ALA A 28 4.47 -11.29 8.98
CA ALA A 28 5.48 -12.22 9.51
C ALA A 28 5.11 -13.69 9.25
N GLY A 29 3.83 -14.02 9.22
CA GLY A 29 3.33 -15.37 8.90
C GLY A 29 3.31 -15.72 7.41
N GLY A 30 3.71 -14.81 6.50
CA GLY A 30 3.70 -15.06 5.06
C GLY A 30 2.31 -15.20 4.44
N LEU A 31 1.28 -14.71 5.12
CA LEU A 31 -0.10 -14.81 4.65
C LEU A 31 -0.30 -13.92 3.41
N PRO A 32 -0.98 -14.43 2.35
CA PRO A 32 -1.37 -13.61 1.22
C PRO A 32 -2.53 -12.70 1.63
N ILE A 33 -2.31 -11.39 1.55
CA ILE A 33 -3.25 -10.34 1.93
C ILE A 33 -3.38 -9.38 0.74
N TYR A 34 -4.60 -9.27 0.23
CA TYR A 34 -4.92 -8.42 -0.92
C TYR A 34 -4.49 -6.97 -0.70
N GLY A 35 -3.70 -6.42 -1.62
CA GLY A 35 -3.22 -5.04 -1.58
C GLY A 35 -2.17 -4.74 -0.50
N VAL A 36 -1.72 -5.75 0.24
CA VAL A 36 -0.64 -5.65 1.24
C VAL A 36 0.55 -6.51 0.83
N THR A 37 0.37 -7.84 0.72
CA THR A 37 1.38 -8.79 0.24
C THR A 37 1.08 -9.35 -1.15
N THR A 38 -0.09 -9.03 -1.70
CA THR A 38 -0.41 -9.31 -3.09
C THR A 38 -0.74 -8.04 -3.85
N GLY A 39 -0.69 -8.12 -5.19
CA GLY A 39 -1.03 -6.99 -6.06
C GLY A 39 -2.51 -6.61 -6.01
N PHE A 40 -2.88 -5.62 -6.82
CA PHE A 40 -4.25 -5.13 -6.95
C PHE A 40 -4.86 -5.59 -8.29
N GLY A 41 -6.18 -5.80 -8.33
CA GLY A 41 -6.91 -6.13 -9.56
C GLY A 41 -6.40 -7.42 -10.22
N LYS A 42 -6.02 -7.37 -11.51
CA LYS A 42 -5.50 -8.51 -12.30
C LYS A 42 -4.22 -9.14 -11.70
N LEU A 43 -3.56 -8.46 -10.76
CA LEU A 43 -2.37 -8.94 -10.06
C LEU A 43 -2.65 -9.39 -8.62
N SER A 44 -3.92 -9.64 -8.27
CA SER A 44 -4.32 -10.21 -6.96
C SER A 44 -3.60 -11.51 -6.63
N ASP A 45 -3.17 -12.24 -7.65
CA ASP A 45 -2.59 -13.59 -7.53
C ASP A 45 -1.06 -13.55 -7.43
N VAL A 46 -0.44 -12.37 -7.63
CA VAL A 46 1.01 -12.19 -7.55
C VAL A 46 1.40 -11.84 -6.12
N ARG A 47 2.21 -12.69 -5.50
CA ARG A 47 2.87 -12.41 -4.22
C ARG A 47 4.00 -11.40 -4.42
N ILE A 48 4.08 -10.45 -3.49
CA ILE A 48 5.05 -9.34 -3.49
C ILE A 48 5.95 -9.52 -2.28
N GLN A 49 7.26 -9.46 -2.52
CA GLN A 49 8.26 -9.60 -1.46
C GLN A 49 8.24 -8.39 -0.53
N GLN A 50 8.55 -8.61 0.74
CA GLN A 50 8.35 -7.61 1.81
C GLN A 50 9.15 -6.31 1.59
N ASP A 51 10.32 -6.41 0.96
CA ASP A 51 11.18 -5.31 0.53
C ASP A 51 10.58 -4.50 -0.64
N GLU A 52 9.81 -5.14 -1.51
CA GLU A 52 9.13 -4.50 -2.65
C GLU A 52 7.78 -3.86 -2.27
N ILE A 53 7.15 -4.26 -1.15
CA ILE A 53 5.85 -3.72 -0.69
C ILE A 53 5.88 -2.20 -0.57
N ARG A 54 6.96 -1.62 0.00
CA ARG A 54 7.07 -0.17 0.16
C ARG A 54 7.10 0.54 -1.19
N GLN A 55 7.85 0.00 -2.15
CA GLN A 55 7.97 0.57 -3.48
C GLN A 55 6.65 0.44 -4.25
N LEU A 56 5.92 -0.67 -4.09
CA LEU A 56 4.59 -0.85 -4.64
C LEU A 56 3.62 0.23 -4.13
N GLN A 57 3.55 0.47 -2.82
CA GLN A 57 2.64 1.46 -2.24
C GLN A 57 2.97 2.88 -2.72
N ILE A 58 4.25 3.21 -2.85
CA ILE A 58 4.69 4.48 -3.47
C ILE A 58 4.25 4.54 -4.94
N ASN A 59 4.44 3.46 -5.68
CA ASN A 59 4.05 3.41 -7.09
C ASN A 59 2.53 3.54 -7.24
N LEU A 60 1.73 2.92 -6.36
CA LEU A 60 0.27 3.04 -6.33
C LEU A 60 -0.18 4.50 -6.14
N LEU A 61 0.41 5.20 -5.18
CA LEU A 61 0.15 6.62 -4.96
C LEU A 61 0.54 7.48 -6.17
N ARG A 62 1.56 7.08 -6.93
CA ARG A 62 2.04 7.80 -8.13
C ARG A 62 1.21 7.49 -9.38
N THR A 63 0.86 6.23 -9.64
CA THR A 63 0.16 5.80 -10.85
C THR A 63 -1.32 6.12 -10.85
N ARG A 64 -1.93 6.32 -9.66
CA ARG A 64 -3.32 6.81 -9.56
C ARG A 64 -3.48 8.29 -9.91
N ARG A 65 -2.38 8.99 -10.20
CA ARG A 65 -2.36 10.34 -10.76
C ARG A 65 -2.26 10.29 -12.28
N ARG A 66 -3.35 9.89 -12.96
CA ARG A 66 -3.53 10.28 -14.38
C ARG A 66 -4.01 11.74 -14.44
N SER A 67 -3.15 12.63 -13.98
CA SER A 67 -3.12 14.04 -14.38
C SER A 67 -1.75 14.23 -15.02
N THR A 68 -1.73 14.06 -16.34
CA THR A 68 -0.70 14.46 -17.31
C THR A 68 0.60 14.99 -16.69
N VAL A 69 1.64 14.15 -16.62
CA VAL A 69 3.04 14.50 -16.93
C VAL A 69 3.88 13.24 -16.81
N SER A 70 4.45 12.86 -17.95
CA SER A 70 5.42 11.79 -18.14
C SER A 70 6.68 12.03 -17.30
N ARG A 71 7.16 11.02 -16.58
CA ARG A 71 8.59 10.71 -16.46
C ARG A 71 8.82 9.32 -15.86
N ARG A 72 9.23 8.42 -16.77
CA ARG A 72 9.99 7.17 -16.65
C ARG A 72 9.81 6.31 -15.39
N PRO A 73 9.40 5.03 -15.52
CA PRO A 73 9.23 4.17 -14.37
C PRO A 73 10.56 3.63 -13.82
N PRO A 74 10.73 3.52 -12.49
CA PRO A 74 11.80 2.71 -11.91
C PRO A 74 11.33 1.26 -11.72
N THR A 75 12.14 0.35 -12.26
CA THR A 75 12.22 -1.11 -12.09
C THR A 75 11.29 -2.00 -12.93
N LYS A 76 11.93 -2.83 -13.77
CA LYS A 76 11.39 -3.63 -14.87
C LYS A 76 10.52 -4.84 -14.46
N LYS A 77 10.48 -5.23 -13.18
CA LYS A 77 9.88 -6.52 -12.80
C LYS A 77 8.38 -6.43 -12.49
N ILE A 78 7.94 -5.33 -11.90
CA ILE A 78 6.52 -5.15 -11.56
C ILE A 78 5.74 -4.60 -12.75
N MET A 79 6.40 -3.92 -13.71
CA MET A 79 5.73 -3.30 -14.87
C MET A 79 5.52 -4.18 -16.09
N SER A 80 6.31 -5.25 -16.29
CA SER A 80 6.09 -6.19 -17.40
C SER A 80 4.85 -7.07 -17.19
N ALA A 81 4.26 -7.05 -16.00
CA ALA A 81 2.99 -7.72 -15.69
C ALA A 81 1.75 -6.81 -15.91
N TRP A 82 1.94 -5.58 -16.40
CA TRP A 82 0.87 -4.61 -16.71
C TRP A 82 0.69 -4.37 -18.23
N GLU A 83 1.22 -5.25 -19.07
CA GLU A 83 0.76 -5.46 -20.45
C GLU A 83 -0.15 -6.72 -20.49
#